data_AF-A0A964QUC9-F1
#
_entry.id   AF-A0A964QUC9-F1
#
_cell.length_a   1.000
_cell.length_b   1.000
_cell.length_c   1.000
_cell.angle_alpha   90.00
_cell.angle_beta   90.00
_cell.angle_gamma   90.00
#
_symmetry.space_group_name_H-M   'P 1'
#
loop_
_entity.id
_entity.type
_entity.pdbx_description
1 polymer ?
#
loop_
_entity_poly.entity_id
_entity_poly.type
_entity_poly.pdbx_seq_one_letter_code
_entity_poly.pdbx_strand_id
1 'polypeptide(L)'
;MKLKTKIVSVTAILIVVALISGYVFYINYQQPTTDKSQQMDLTKESETTSWKTYHNEKYGFEFKYLPFVSVQQDLETTTLSHSVAYRHPSPCDFKGDAPLLERLYDLSIKFRVVNKNPKEYIQSVGWPDWDYVSKNPYEMGAFSGYKIVSGIEGCGESIYYFTLSPTKTLVINRSFITELSSSDGEYQTHLKLPGIILPSQEEEFFNSILASFKFTNGQAISSGLRTYGDEKYGFEFMFPQDLSFKPLTTSFISIANGVEADVPSTYNFPDSSQRYQKLYVGITDAVNKDQCMPKSYFSGESYGAPVPKFVGNNTFQTYEIKGDCAMDGCGVGRRYMGWSNNTCYVVSSFAIQASLLKKYSCGDSSTCKNVPGYILSNQHAELALKQLNSLAEQILLTLKLTGIQNVVSDLKIYTNPEFGITFEYPAKYLANLIPRELKNTLLPNLQYKDPAKATPDFLDVSWLPVKAEQNIEQVMIDDVVFDGSGMHPSSFDLFKLVRLGENDFYKISTIPFEGVLGYKYYLVKESGAFVFKLTSNNVPWSSPGYDPEKDSRYLELQGILKTVKIVQ
;
A
#
# COMPACT_ATOMS: atom_id res chain seq x y z
N MET A 1 -30.01 80.84 13.88
CA MET A 1 -30.08 79.36 13.86
C MET A 1 -29.95 78.72 12.47
N LYS A 2 -30.33 79.39 11.36
CA LYS A 2 -30.31 78.82 9.99
C LYS A 2 -28.92 78.58 9.36
N LEU A 3 -27.85 79.21 9.86
CA LEU A 3 -26.49 79.05 9.29
C LEU A 3 -25.80 77.75 9.75
N LYS A 4 -26.02 77.33 11.00
CA LYS A 4 -25.44 76.09 11.55
C LYS A 4 -25.97 74.84 10.85
N THR A 5 -27.25 74.85 10.46
CA THR A 5 -27.87 73.73 9.73
C THR A 5 -27.31 73.58 8.31
N LYS A 6 -26.97 74.69 7.65
CA LYS A 6 -26.35 74.64 6.30
C LYS A 6 -24.92 74.10 6.35
N ILE A 7 -24.14 74.45 7.37
CA ILE A 7 -22.76 73.97 7.51
C ILE A 7 -22.74 72.45 7.76
N VAL A 8 -23.59 71.94 8.65
CA VAL A 8 -23.68 70.48 8.92
C VAL A 8 -24.07 69.69 7.67
N SER A 9 -24.99 70.23 6.86
CA SER A 9 -25.42 69.55 5.64
C SER A 9 -24.33 69.47 4.57
N VAL A 10 -23.48 70.49 4.44
CA VAL A 10 -22.36 70.50 3.47
C VAL A 10 -21.26 69.53 3.91
N THR A 11 -20.95 69.47 5.21
CA THR A 11 -19.93 68.54 5.73
C THR A 11 -20.35 67.08 5.55
N ALA A 12 -21.62 66.74 5.75
CA ALA A 12 -22.13 65.39 5.54
C ALA A 12 -22.03 64.94 4.07
N ILE A 13 -22.32 65.84 3.12
CA ILE A 13 -22.22 65.55 1.68
C ILE A 13 -20.77 65.27 1.29
N LEU A 14 -19.80 66.05 1.79
CA LEU A 14 -18.38 65.84 1.48
C LEU A 14 -17.85 64.50 1.99
N ILE A 15 -18.30 64.05 3.17
CA ILE A 15 -17.91 62.74 3.72
C ILE A 15 -18.46 61.59 2.84
N VAL A 16 -19.72 61.69 2.41
CA VAL A 16 -20.33 60.68 1.53
C VAL A 16 -19.62 60.62 0.18
N VAL A 17 -19.27 61.77 -0.41
CA VAL A 17 -18.51 61.81 -1.67
C VAL A 17 -17.14 61.15 -1.50
N ALA A 18 -16.42 61.47 -0.42
CA ALA A 18 -15.11 60.88 -0.13
C ALA A 18 -15.17 59.34 0.02
N LEU A 19 -16.19 58.83 0.72
CA LEU A 19 -16.41 57.39 0.90
C LEU A 19 -16.74 56.68 -0.42
N ILE A 20 -17.59 57.29 -1.26
CA ILE A 20 -17.93 56.74 -2.58
C ILE A 20 -16.70 56.72 -3.48
N SER A 21 -15.90 57.80 -3.52
CA SER A 21 -14.67 57.83 -4.31
C SER A 21 -13.62 56.83 -3.83
N GLY A 22 -13.48 56.64 -2.52
CA GLY A 22 -12.58 55.62 -1.96
C GLY A 22 -13.02 54.19 -2.31
N TYR A 23 -14.33 53.92 -2.28
CA TYR A 23 -14.89 52.63 -2.64
C TYR A 23 -14.71 52.32 -4.13
N VAL A 24 -14.96 53.29 -5.02
CA VAL A 24 -14.74 53.12 -6.48
C VAL A 24 -13.26 52.88 -6.79
N PHE A 25 -12.35 53.59 -6.13
CA PHE A 25 -10.90 53.38 -6.29
C PHE A 25 -10.47 51.99 -5.82
N TYR A 26 -11.00 51.52 -4.69
CA TYR A 26 -10.72 50.19 -4.16
C TYR A 26 -11.18 49.06 -5.11
N ILE A 27 -12.36 49.21 -5.73
CA ILE A 27 -12.87 48.22 -6.69
C ILE A 27 -12.01 48.20 -7.96
N ASN A 28 -11.61 49.38 -8.48
CA ASN A 28 -10.74 49.46 -9.66
C ASN A 28 -9.32 48.93 -9.38
N TYR A 29 -8.80 49.07 -8.16
CA TYR A 29 -7.51 48.50 -7.75
C TYR A 29 -7.53 46.97 -7.69
N GLN A 30 -8.69 46.35 -7.47
CA GLN A 30 -8.88 44.89 -7.40
C GLN A 30 -9.16 44.24 -8.76
N GLN A 31 -9.30 44.99 -9.84
CA GLN A 31 -9.43 44.39 -11.18
C GLN A 31 -8.04 44.17 -11.80
N PRO A 32 -7.51 42.94 -11.83
CA PRO A 32 -6.34 42.65 -12.62
C PRO A 32 -6.66 43.02 -14.08
N THR A 33 -5.86 43.93 -14.64
CA THR A 33 -5.90 44.27 -16.05
C THR A 33 -5.67 42.99 -16.85
N THR A 34 -6.76 42.40 -17.32
CA THR A 34 -6.74 41.29 -18.27
C THR A 34 -6.40 41.90 -19.62
N ASP A 35 -5.12 42.21 -19.80
CA ASP A 35 -4.58 42.57 -21.10
C ASP A 35 -4.57 41.31 -21.94
N LYS A 36 -5.37 41.29 -23.02
CA LYS A 36 -5.42 40.19 -23.99
C LYS A 36 -4.16 40.21 -24.86
N SER A 37 -3.01 40.01 -24.22
CA SER A 37 -1.81 39.50 -24.86
C SER A 37 -2.10 38.09 -25.34
N GLN A 38 -1.66 37.76 -26.55
CA GLN A 38 -1.73 36.41 -27.14
C GLN A 38 -0.88 35.44 -26.30
N GLN A 39 -1.42 35.02 -25.16
CA GLN A 39 -0.97 33.85 -24.46
C GLN A 39 -1.36 32.67 -25.36
N MET A 40 -0.35 31.99 -25.91
CA MET A 40 -0.54 30.71 -26.60
C MET A 40 -1.28 29.81 -25.61
N ASP A 41 -2.55 29.52 -25.90
CA ASP A 41 -3.43 28.72 -25.05
C ASP A 41 -2.93 27.26 -25.09
N LEU A 42 -1.87 27.00 -24.33
CA LEU A 42 -1.35 25.66 -24.04
C LEU A 42 -2.34 24.87 -23.17
N THR A 43 -3.36 25.53 -22.66
CA THR A 43 -4.46 24.93 -21.94
C THR A 43 -5.46 24.37 -22.94
N LYS A 44 -5.53 23.04 -23.00
CA LYS A 44 -6.69 22.27 -23.49
C LYS A 44 -6.66 21.82 -24.97
N GLU A 45 -5.49 21.57 -25.55
CA GLU A 45 -5.37 20.49 -26.54
C GLU A 45 -5.08 19.17 -25.80
N SER A 46 -6.17 18.72 -25.17
CA SER A 46 -6.36 17.51 -24.39
C SER A 46 -6.27 16.27 -25.29
N GLU A 47 -5.10 16.02 -25.85
CA GLU A 47 -4.83 14.76 -26.53
C GLU A 47 -3.36 14.37 -26.28
N THR A 48 -3.17 13.46 -25.31
CA THR A 48 -1.92 12.73 -25.05
C THR A 48 -1.34 12.01 -26.29
N THR A 49 -2.06 12.07 -27.41
CA THR A 49 -1.74 11.53 -28.73
C THR A 49 -0.54 12.21 -29.41
N SER A 50 -0.12 13.40 -28.96
CA SER A 50 1.02 14.12 -29.54
C SER A 50 2.38 13.86 -28.87
N TRP A 51 2.45 13.08 -27.79
CA TRP A 51 3.72 12.79 -27.11
C TRP A 51 4.61 11.89 -27.97
N LYS A 52 5.91 12.22 -28.04
CA LYS A 52 6.92 11.37 -28.65
C LYS A 52 7.46 10.38 -27.62
N THR A 53 7.88 9.21 -28.08
CA THR A 53 8.59 8.22 -27.24
C THR A 53 10.09 8.29 -27.55
N TYR A 54 10.91 8.42 -26.52
CA TYR A 54 12.35 8.27 -26.62
C TYR A 54 12.73 6.87 -26.17
N HIS A 55 13.60 6.21 -26.93
CA HIS A 55 14.12 4.88 -26.63
C HIS A 55 15.65 4.95 -26.47
N ASN A 56 16.15 4.38 -25.38
CA ASN A 56 17.57 4.20 -25.12
C ASN A 56 17.92 2.71 -25.22
N GLU A 57 18.41 2.29 -26.38
CA GLU A 57 18.76 0.89 -26.64
C GLU A 57 19.87 0.37 -25.73
N LYS A 58 20.87 1.22 -25.43
CA LYS A 58 22.05 0.85 -24.61
C LYS A 58 21.65 0.44 -23.19
N TYR A 59 20.72 1.17 -22.59
CA TYR A 59 20.29 0.95 -21.21
C TYR A 59 18.91 0.29 -21.10
N GLY A 60 18.26 0.05 -22.25
CA GLY A 60 17.00 -0.68 -22.35
C GLY A 60 15.83 0.04 -21.70
N PHE A 61 15.74 1.38 -21.78
CA PHE A 61 14.62 2.16 -21.25
C PHE A 61 13.96 3.06 -22.29
N GLU A 62 12.69 3.38 -22.07
CA GLU A 62 11.94 4.38 -22.81
C GLU A 62 11.11 5.27 -21.90
N PHE A 63 10.84 6.49 -22.35
CA PHE A 63 9.89 7.40 -21.73
C PHE A 63 9.24 8.26 -22.80
N LYS A 64 8.08 8.85 -22.49
CA LYS A 64 7.40 9.81 -23.35
C LYS A 64 7.83 11.24 -23.02
N TYR A 65 7.86 12.11 -24.02
CA TYR A 65 8.16 13.53 -23.89
C TYR A 65 7.39 14.37 -24.92
N LEU A 66 7.31 15.68 -24.70
CA LEU A 66 6.59 16.60 -25.59
C LEU A 66 7.40 16.92 -26.86
N PRO A 67 6.76 17.07 -28.04
CA PRO A 67 7.46 17.27 -29.31
C PRO A 67 8.43 18.46 -29.37
N PHE A 68 8.18 19.51 -28.59
CA PHE A 68 8.98 20.73 -28.54
C PHE A 68 10.16 20.64 -27.56
N VAL A 69 10.23 19.60 -26.73
CA VAL A 69 11.38 19.34 -25.86
C VAL A 69 12.48 18.69 -26.69
N SER A 70 13.69 19.25 -26.61
CA SER A 70 14.87 18.70 -27.27
C SER A 70 15.45 17.56 -26.45
N VAL A 71 15.68 16.41 -27.10
CA VAL A 71 16.36 15.26 -26.51
C VAL A 71 17.75 15.13 -27.13
N GLN A 72 18.78 15.11 -26.28
CA GLN A 72 20.17 14.90 -26.69
C GLN A 72 20.73 13.72 -25.89
N GLN A 73 21.50 12.87 -26.55
CA GLN A 73 22.16 11.74 -25.89
C GLN A 73 23.67 11.85 -26.08
N ASP A 74 24.41 11.80 -24.98
CA ASP A 74 25.85 11.59 -24.97
C ASP A 74 26.18 10.13 -24.59
N LEU A 75 27.47 9.84 -24.33
CA LEU A 75 27.94 8.48 -24.04
C LEU A 75 27.21 7.80 -22.87
N GLU A 76 26.78 8.56 -21.86
CA GLU A 76 26.23 8.01 -20.61
C GLU A 76 24.94 8.70 -20.15
N THR A 77 24.62 9.85 -20.72
CA THR A 77 23.55 10.73 -20.26
C THR A 77 22.58 11.04 -21.39
N THR A 78 21.29 10.96 -21.09
CA THR A 78 20.22 11.51 -21.93
C THR A 78 19.76 12.82 -21.32
N THR A 79 19.83 13.92 -22.06
CA THR A 79 19.39 15.26 -21.63
C THR A 79 18.11 15.65 -22.37
N LEU A 80 17.09 16.03 -21.61
CA LEU A 80 15.89 16.72 -22.08
C LEU A 80 16.03 18.19 -21.74
N SER A 81 15.83 19.05 -22.72
CA SER A 81 15.86 20.50 -22.48
C SER A 81 14.86 21.26 -23.33
N HIS A 82 14.37 22.35 -22.79
CA HIS A 82 13.67 23.39 -23.52
C HIS A 82 14.28 24.75 -23.13
N SER A 83 14.24 25.69 -24.06
CA SER A 83 14.73 27.05 -23.84
C SER A 83 14.08 28.02 -24.81
N VAL A 84 13.94 29.27 -24.40
CA VAL A 84 13.47 30.37 -25.23
C VAL A 84 14.61 31.33 -25.56
N ALA A 85 14.51 32.03 -26.69
CA ALA A 85 15.49 33.07 -27.04
C ALA A 85 15.26 34.29 -26.14
N TYR A 86 16.16 34.50 -25.18
CA TYR A 86 16.12 35.60 -24.24
C TYR A 86 17.54 35.84 -23.74
N ARG A 87 18.00 37.08 -23.83
CA ARG A 87 19.37 37.43 -23.46
C ARG A 87 19.39 37.94 -22.03
N HIS A 88 20.08 37.25 -21.13
CA HIS A 88 20.09 37.57 -19.69
C HIS A 88 21.46 37.28 -19.05
N PRO A 89 21.79 37.94 -17.93
CA PRO A 89 22.94 37.53 -17.12
C PRO A 89 22.70 36.14 -16.52
N SER A 90 23.77 35.40 -16.24
CA SER A 90 23.63 34.14 -15.49
C SER A 90 23.26 34.45 -14.05
N PRO A 91 22.12 33.98 -13.52
CA PRO A 91 21.74 34.23 -12.13
C PRO A 91 22.65 33.51 -11.13
N CYS A 92 23.44 32.55 -11.61
CA CYS A 92 24.41 31.80 -10.83
C CYS A 92 25.83 32.32 -10.95
N ASP A 93 26.00 33.46 -11.65
CA ASP A 93 27.26 34.18 -11.67
C ASP A 93 27.29 35.26 -10.58
N PHE A 94 27.69 34.84 -9.38
CA PHE A 94 27.84 35.75 -8.24
C PHE A 94 29.01 36.75 -8.38
N LYS A 95 29.88 36.58 -9.38
CA LYS A 95 31.00 37.50 -9.63
C LYS A 95 30.63 38.61 -10.61
N GLY A 96 29.60 38.40 -11.43
CA GLY A 96 29.17 39.33 -12.48
C GLY A 96 30.13 39.44 -13.65
N ASP A 97 31.00 38.44 -13.86
CA ASP A 97 31.99 38.38 -14.94
C ASP A 97 31.64 37.37 -16.04
N ALA A 98 30.56 36.60 -15.88
CA ALA A 98 30.07 35.68 -16.89
C ALA A 98 29.49 36.43 -18.10
N PRO A 99 29.71 35.91 -19.32
CA PRO A 99 29.05 36.46 -20.49
C PRO A 99 27.52 36.31 -20.38
N LEU A 100 26.80 37.23 -21.01
CA LEU A 100 25.35 37.11 -21.15
C LEU A 100 25.00 35.80 -21.86
N LEU A 101 23.99 35.10 -21.33
CA LEU A 101 23.41 33.93 -21.94
C LEU A 101 22.42 34.41 -23.02
N GLU A 102 22.43 33.77 -24.19
CA GLU A 102 21.56 34.14 -25.31
C GLU A 102 20.19 33.42 -25.27
N ARG A 103 20.03 32.47 -24.35
CA ARG A 103 18.82 31.67 -24.20
C ARG A 103 18.53 31.43 -22.72
N LEU A 104 17.26 31.51 -22.37
CA LEU A 104 16.73 31.13 -21.08
C LEU A 104 16.24 29.68 -21.13
N TYR A 105 16.86 28.80 -20.35
CA TYR A 105 16.37 27.43 -20.16
C TYR A 105 15.22 27.44 -19.17
N ASP A 106 14.16 26.71 -19.47
CA ASP A 106 12.95 26.58 -18.62
C ASP A 106 12.60 25.11 -18.31
N LEU A 107 13.38 24.17 -18.87
CA LEU A 107 13.36 22.76 -18.56
C LEU A 107 14.77 22.20 -18.84
N SER A 108 15.34 21.49 -17.87
CA SER A 108 16.62 20.77 -18.05
C SER A 108 16.64 19.55 -17.13
N ILE A 109 16.50 18.37 -17.73
CA ILE A 109 16.50 17.08 -17.04
C ILE A 109 17.54 16.17 -17.67
N LYS A 110 18.42 15.58 -16.86
CA LYS A 110 19.43 14.62 -17.29
C LYS A 110 19.16 13.26 -16.67
N PHE A 111 19.20 12.21 -17.48
CA PHE A 111 19.01 10.82 -17.07
C PHE A 111 20.31 10.05 -17.27
N ARG A 112 20.72 9.28 -16.27
CA ARG A 112 21.88 8.38 -16.35
C ARG A 112 21.60 7.09 -15.61
N VAL A 113 21.99 5.96 -16.19
CA VAL A 113 21.94 4.65 -15.53
C VAL A 113 23.35 4.25 -15.12
N VAL A 114 23.53 3.93 -13.84
CA VAL A 114 24.83 3.51 -13.29
C VAL A 114 24.75 2.09 -12.75
N ASN A 115 25.81 1.31 -12.95
CA ASN A 115 25.92 -0.10 -12.51
C ASN A 115 26.39 -0.21 -11.04
N LYS A 116 25.73 0.54 -10.14
CA LYS A 116 25.87 0.44 -8.68
C LYS A 116 24.49 0.64 -8.05
N ASN A 117 24.25 0.09 -6.87
CA ASN A 117 23.08 0.51 -6.07
C ASN A 117 23.25 1.97 -5.59
N PRO A 118 22.16 2.64 -5.14
CA PRO A 118 22.22 4.06 -4.82
C PRO A 118 23.30 4.38 -3.78
N LYS A 119 23.42 3.56 -2.74
CA LYS A 119 24.40 3.75 -1.66
C LYS A 119 25.82 3.70 -2.17
N GLU A 120 26.19 2.64 -2.88
CA GLU A 120 27.53 2.49 -3.45
C GLU A 120 27.85 3.58 -4.45
N TYR A 121 26.87 4.00 -5.24
CA TYR A 121 27.04 5.08 -6.20
C TYR A 121 27.35 6.40 -5.50
N ILE A 122 26.50 6.80 -4.55
CA ILE A 122 26.64 8.05 -3.79
C ILE A 122 27.96 8.08 -3.02
N GLN A 123 28.31 6.97 -2.34
CA GLN A 123 29.60 6.87 -1.65
C GLN A 123 30.78 6.98 -2.61
N SER A 124 30.64 6.52 -3.86
CA SER A 124 31.72 6.60 -4.86
C SER A 124 31.89 7.97 -5.50
N VAL A 125 30.86 8.82 -5.51
CA VAL A 125 30.99 10.22 -5.96
C VAL A 125 31.48 11.14 -4.84
N GLY A 126 31.48 10.67 -3.58
CA GLY A 126 32.02 11.38 -2.42
C GLY A 126 31.15 12.52 -1.88
N TRP A 127 30.01 12.80 -2.52
CA TRP A 127 29.04 13.79 -2.07
C TRP A 127 27.66 13.51 -2.69
N PRO A 128 26.56 13.73 -1.95
CA PRO A 128 26.47 14.06 -0.51
C PRO A 128 26.78 12.84 0.40
N ASP A 129 26.91 13.07 1.71
CA ASP A 129 27.07 11.98 2.68
C ASP A 129 25.83 11.07 2.71
N TRP A 130 26.04 9.75 2.82
CA TRP A 130 24.94 8.78 2.81
C TRP A 130 23.94 8.98 3.96
N ASP A 131 24.39 9.41 5.14
CA ASP A 131 23.49 9.71 6.26
C ASP A 131 22.49 10.79 5.88
N TYR A 132 22.94 11.84 5.20
CA TYR A 132 22.05 12.87 4.66
C TYR A 132 21.11 12.30 3.59
N VAL A 133 21.60 11.49 2.66
CA VAL A 133 20.74 10.91 1.62
C VAL A 133 19.66 10.02 2.18
N SER A 134 20.03 9.13 3.11
CA SER A 134 19.12 8.13 3.67
C SER A 134 17.92 8.72 4.43
N LYS A 135 18.02 9.99 4.84
CA LYS A 135 16.95 10.76 5.49
C LYS A 135 15.98 11.42 4.53
N ASN A 136 16.22 11.34 3.22
CA ASN A 136 15.39 11.94 2.18
C ASN A 136 14.83 10.88 1.21
N PRO A 137 14.05 9.90 1.71
CA PRO A 137 13.41 8.92 0.85
C PRO A 137 12.43 9.62 -0.11
N TYR A 138 12.34 9.10 -1.33
CA TYR A 138 11.45 9.63 -2.35
C TYR A 138 10.84 8.50 -3.16
N GLU A 139 9.53 8.59 -3.37
CA GLU A 139 8.74 7.61 -4.12
C GLU A 139 7.97 8.32 -5.21
N MET A 140 7.90 7.66 -6.37
CA MET A 140 7.22 8.21 -7.53
C MET A 140 6.80 7.09 -8.48
N GLY A 141 5.49 6.83 -8.52
CA GLY A 141 4.96 5.70 -9.29
C GLY A 141 5.58 4.38 -8.81
N ALA A 142 6.18 3.64 -9.74
CA ALA A 142 6.86 2.37 -9.44
C ALA A 142 8.30 2.54 -8.93
N PHE A 143 8.83 3.78 -8.91
CA PHE A 143 10.19 4.04 -8.50
C PHE A 143 10.26 4.40 -7.03
N SER A 144 11.19 3.76 -6.31
CA SER A 144 11.56 4.10 -4.94
C SER A 144 13.05 4.41 -4.86
N GLY A 145 13.39 5.38 -4.04
CA GLY A 145 14.75 5.91 -4.02
C GLY A 145 14.92 7.08 -3.05
N TYR A 146 15.77 8.01 -3.45
CA TYR A 146 16.12 9.17 -2.65
C TYR A 146 16.10 10.43 -3.50
N LYS A 147 15.70 11.56 -2.90
CA LYS A 147 15.77 12.88 -3.53
C LYS A 147 16.71 13.76 -2.74
N ILE A 148 17.64 14.39 -3.44
CA ILE A 148 18.57 15.36 -2.88
C ILE A 148 18.43 16.66 -3.61
N VAL A 149 18.53 17.76 -2.86
CA VAL A 149 18.69 19.09 -3.42
C VAL A 149 20.15 19.48 -3.25
N SER A 150 20.84 19.70 -4.36
CA SER A 150 22.17 20.31 -4.40
C SER A 150 22.04 21.77 -4.82
N GLY A 151 22.83 22.67 -4.23
CA GLY A 151 22.85 24.07 -4.64
C GLY A 151 22.92 25.06 -3.50
N ILE A 152 23.19 26.32 -3.86
CA ILE A 152 23.16 27.49 -2.98
C ILE A 152 22.40 28.62 -3.69
N GLU A 153 21.62 29.40 -2.94
CA GLU A 153 20.97 30.62 -3.43
C GLU A 153 20.10 30.44 -4.70
N GLY A 154 19.41 29.29 -4.79
CA GLY A 154 18.56 28.95 -5.94
C GLY A 154 19.32 28.34 -7.11
N CYS A 155 20.64 28.35 -7.09
CA CYS A 155 21.50 27.74 -8.11
C CYS A 155 21.86 26.31 -7.75
N GLY A 156 21.38 25.35 -8.52
CA GLY A 156 21.57 23.94 -8.20
C GLY A 156 20.71 22.98 -9.01
N GLU A 157 20.46 21.80 -8.45
CA GLU A 157 19.65 20.76 -9.05
C GLU A 157 18.97 19.89 -7.99
N SER A 158 17.80 19.35 -8.33
CA SER A 158 17.24 18.18 -7.66
C SER A 158 17.79 16.92 -8.28
N ILE A 159 18.45 16.08 -7.49
CA ILE A 159 19.03 14.81 -7.88
C ILE A 159 18.19 13.68 -7.30
N TYR A 160 17.70 12.79 -8.16
CA TYR A 160 16.91 11.63 -7.80
C TYR A 160 17.71 10.36 -8.03
N TYR A 161 17.74 9.47 -7.05
CA TYR A 161 18.44 8.18 -7.11
C TYR A 161 17.42 7.04 -6.96
N PHE A 162 16.92 6.53 -8.07
CA PHE A 162 15.95 5.44 -8.07
C PHE A 162 16.63 4.09 -8.23
N THR A 163 16.23 3.13 -7.39
CA THR A 163 16.75 1.76 -7.47
C THR A 163 16.09 1.05 -8.65
N LEU A 164 16.89 0.65 -9.64
CA LEU A 164 16.41 -0.16 -10.77
C LEU A 164 16.58 -1.65 -10.53
N SER A 165 17.68 -2.01 -9.87
CA SER A 165 18.01 -3.37 -9.45
C SER A 165 18.98 -3.28 -8.25
N PRO A 166 19.30 -4.39 -7.55
CA PRO A 166 20.31 -4.37 -6.49
C PRO A 166 21.71 -3.91 -6.95
N THR A 167 21.96 -3.78 -8.25
CA THR A 167 23.24 -3.32 -8.81
C THR A 167 23.08 -2.17 -9.82
N LYS A 168 21.88 -1.61 -10.00
CA LYS A 168 21.65 -0.51 -10.95
C LYS A 168 20.83 0.61 -10.34
N THR A 169 21.24 1.84 -10.62
CA THR A 169 20.54 3.06 -10.18
C THR A 169 20.24 3.93 -11.38
N LEU A 170 19.03 4.46 -11.45
CA LEU A 170 18.66 5.57 -12.32
C LEU A 170 18.93 6.86 -11.55
N VAL A 171 19.84 7.66 -12.08
CA VAL A 171 20.19 8.98 -11.56
C VAL A 171 19.53 10.01 -12.46
N ILE A 172 18.72 10.89 -11.88
CA ILE A 172 18.03 11.95 -12.60
C ILE A 172 18.43 13.28 -12.00
N ASN A 173 18.99 14.19 -12.80
CA ASN A 173 19.31 15.53 -12.38
C ASN A 173 18.34 16.50 -13.03
N ARG A 174 17.56 17.23 -12.24
CA ARG A 174 16.65 18.29 -12.68
C ARG A 174 17.22 19.63 -12.23
N SER A 175 17.66 20.46 -13.17
CA SER A 175 18.25 21.77 -12.87
C SER A 175 17.24 22.72 -12.22
N PHE A 176 17.71 23.54 -11.30
CA PHE A 176 16.97 24.73 -10.87
C PHE A 176 17.09 25.81 -11.93
N ILE A 177 15.95 26.34 -12.34
CA ILE A 177 15.88 27.48 -13.22
C ILE A 177 15.64 28.70 -12.34
N THR A 178 16.74 29.29 -11.85
CA THR A 178 16.71 30.40 -10.89
C THR A 178 15.92 31.59 -11.44
N GLU A 179 15.98 31.80 -12.74
CA GLU A 179 15.26 32.85 -13.46
C GLU A 179 13.73 32.73 -13.32
N LEU A 180 13.23 31.51 -13.12
CA LEU A 180 11.82 31.20 -12.89
C LEU A 180 11.50 30.98 -11.41
N SER A 181 12.42 31.34 -10.50
CA SER A 181 12.16 31.41 -9.06
C SER A 181 11.52 32.74 -8.70
N SER A 182 10.59 32.72 -7.73
CA SER A 182 10.01 33.95 -7.17
C SER A 182 11.02 34.87 -6.49
N SER A 183 12.23 34.38 -6.22
CA SER A 183 13.34 35.17 -5.66
C SER A 183 14.07 36.02 -6.71
N ASP A 184 13.86 35.78 -8.01
CA ASP A 184 14.44 36.60 -9.07
C ASP A 184 13.69 37.94 -9.19
N GLY A 185 14.45 39.05 -9.25
CA GLY A 185 13.90 40.39 -9.45
C GLY A 185 13.17 40.57 -10.78
N GLU A 186 13.49 39.76 -11.79
CA GLU A 186 12.87 39.75 -13.12
C GLU A 186 11.86 38.61 -13.33
N TYR A 187 11.50 37.87 -12.27
CA TYR A 187 10.59 36.72 -12.34
C TYR A 187 9.32 36.99 -13.17
N GLN A 188 8.64 38.12 -12.94
CA GLN A 188 7.41 38.50 -13.66
C GLN A 188 7.64 38.81 -15.14
N THR A 189 8.85 39.23 -15.51
CA THR A 189 9.25 39.42 -16.90
C THR A 189 9.45 38.08 -17.58
N HIS A 190 10.15 37.14 -16.92
CA HIS A 190 10.41 35.82 -17.46
C HIS A 190 9.14 35.01 -17.71
N LEU A 191 8.16 35.06 -16.80
CA LEU A 191 6.87 34.37 -16.97
C LEU A 191 6.05 34.86 -18.18
N LYS A 192 6.34 36.05 -18.71
CA LYS A 192 5.64 36.63 -19.86
C LYS A 192 6.35 36.33 -21.19
N LEU A 193 7.49 35.66 -21.17
CA LEU A 193 8.24 35.35 -22.39
C LEU A 193 7.45 34.36 -23.25
N PRO A 194 7.29 34.62 -24.56
CA PRO A 194 6.57 33.71 -25.45
C PRO A 194 7.23 32.33 -25.50
N GLY A 195 6.42 31.28 -25.26
CA GLY A 195 6.86 29.89 -25.32
C GLY A 195 7.54 29.36 -24.05
N ILE A 196 7.64 30.16 -22.99
CA ILE A 196 8.22 29.70 -21.71
C ILE A 196 7.37 28.58 -21.09
N ILE A 197 8.03 27.56 -20.55
CA ILE A 197 7.39 26.56 -19.68
C ILE A 197 7.32 27.15 -18.27
N LEU A 198 6.11 27.34 -17.75
CA LEU A 198 5.91 27.87 -16.40
C LEU A 198 6.37 26.85 -15.34
N PRO A 199 6.85 27.26 -14.16
CA PRO A 199 7.30 26.33 -13.10
C PRO A 199 6.29 25.22 -12.75
N SER A 200 5.00 25.55 -12.70
CA SER A 200 3.94 24.58 -12.44
C SER A 200 3.78 23.56 -13.59
N GLN A 201 3.92 24.02 -14.84
CA GLN A 201 3.86 23.14 -16.02
C GLN A 201 5.11 22.27 -16.12
N GLU A 202 6.29 22.81 -15.77
CA GLU A 202 7.54 22.07 -15.75
C GLU A 202 7.48 20.90 -14.76
N GLU A 203 6.93 21.13 -13.56
CA GLU A 203 6.72 20.06 -12.59
C GLU A 203 5.73 19.00 -13.09
N GLU A 204 4.62 19.38 -13.70
CA GLU A 204 3.67 18.45 -14.33
C GLU A 204 4.32 17.64 -15.45
N PHE A 205 5.16 18.26 -16.27
CA PHE A 205 5.90 17.60 -17.35
C PHE A 205 6.93 16.63 -16.80
N PHE A 206 7.73 17.03 -15.81
CA PHE A 206 8.66 16.16 -15.12
C PHE A 206 7.94 14.92 -14.56
N ASN A 207 6.80 15.15 -13.90
CA ASN A 207 6.00 14.07 -13.33
C ASN A 207 5.46 13.10 -14.38
N SER A 208 4.97 13.64 -15.49
CA SER A 208 4.45 12.85 -16.62
C SER A 208 5.55 12.05 -17.34
N ILE A 209 6.75 12.63 -17.51
CA ILE A 209 7.91 11.94 -18.11
C ILE A 209 8.26 10.70 -17.26
N LEU A 210 8.41 10.87 -15.96
CA LEU A 210 8.76 9.76 -15.07
C LEU A 210 7.64 8.73 -14.94
N ALA A 211 6.37 9.15 -14.93
CA ALA A 211 5.23 8.23 -14.94
C ALA A 211 5.18 7.37 -16.22
N SER A 212 5.69 7.88 -17.33
CA SER A 212 5.79 7.15 -18.60
C SER A 212 7.06 6.31 -18.76
N PHE A 213 7.99 6.40 -17.81
CA PHE A 213 9.29 5.73 -17.88
C PHE A 213 9.12 4.23 -17.65
N LYS A 214 9.65 3.41 -18.56
CA LYS A 214 9.66 1.94 -18.46
C LYS A 214 10.88 1.33 -19.15
N PHE A 215 11.20 0.08 -18.86
CA PHE A 215 12.28 -0.64 -19.57
C PHE A 215 11.75 -1.42 -20.77
N THR A 216 12.42 -1.33 -21.91
CA THR A 216 11.98 -1.84 -23.22
C THR A 216 12.31 -3.30 -23.46
N ASN A 217 13.46 -3.77 -22.95
CA ASN A 217 13.98 -5.09 -23.31
C ASN A 217 13.48 -6.24 -22.41
N GLY A 218 12.41 -6.05 -21.62
CA GLY A 218 12.12 -6.97 -20.51
C GLY A 218 13.28 -7.06 -19.49
N GLN A 219 14.35 -6.29 -19.68
CA GLN A 219 15.43 -6.09 -18.70
C GLN A 219 15.03 -5.08 -17.61
N ALA A 220 13.72 -4.82 -17.43
CA ALA A 220 13.17 -4.47 -16.12
C ALA A 220 13.30 -5.69 -15.22
N ILE A 221 14.49 -5.93 -14.66
CA ILE A 221 14.75 -6.95 -13.65
C ILE A 221 14.51 -8.40 -14.17
N SER A 222 13.78 -8.66 -15.27
CA SER A 222 13.22 -9.98 -15.62
C SER A 222 14.08 -10.87 -16.52
N SER A 223 15.21 -10.41 -17.08
CA SER A 223 16.09 -11.30 -17.87
C SER A 223 16.81 -12.35 -17.03
N GLY A 224 16.54 -12.37 -15.73
CA GLY A 224 16.80 -13.48 -14.85
C GLY A 224 15.88 -13.42 -13.66
N LEU A 225 14.61 -13.02 -13.80
CA LEU A 225 13.61 -13.29 -12.76
C LEU A 225 12.60 -14.29 -13.30
N ARG A 226 12.23 -15.25 -12.48
CA ARG A 226 11.07 -16.13 -12.66
C ARG A 226 9.92 -15.63 -11.82
N THR A 227 8.72 -15.91 -12.27
CA THR A 227 7.51 -15.73 -11.46
C THR A 227 7.26 -17.01 -10.67
N TYR A 228 7.08 -16.88 -9.37
CA TYR A 228 6.50 -17.92 -8.52
C TYR A 228 5.05 -17.52 -8.26
N GLY A 229 4.12 -18.41 -8.59
CA GLY A 229 2.70 -18.25 -8.27
C GLY A 229 2.19 -19.49 -7.55
N ASP A 230 1.44 -19.29 -6.49
CA ASP A 230 0.65 -20.35 -5.87
C ASP A 230 -0.83 -19.97 -5.93
N GLU A 231 -1.52 -20.54 -6.92
CA GLU A 231 -2.95 -20.29 -7.14
C GLU A 231 -3.80 -20.73 -5.95
N LYS A 232 -3.38 -21.78 -5.22
CA LYS A 232 -4.12 -22.30 -4.07
C LYS A 232 -4.18 -21.27 -2.94
N TYR A 233 -3.12 -20.49 -2.75
CA TYR A 233 -3.04 -19.50 -1.67
C TYR A 233 -3.07 -18.04 -2.15
N GLY A 234 -3.29 -17.80 -3.45
CA GLY A 234 -3.60 -16.47 -3.98
C GLY A 234 -2.46 -15.46 -3.89
N PHE A 235 -1.23 -15.89 -4.19
CA PHE A 235 -0.08 -14.99 -4.24
C PHE A 235 0.85 -15.30 -5.41
N GLU A 236 1.47 -14.24 -5.93
CA GLU A 236 2.50 -14.30 -6.96
C GLU A 236 3.64 -13.35 -6.59
N PHE A 237 4.88 -13.74 -6.80
CA PHE A 237 6.04 -12.85 -6.68
C PHE A 237 7.10 -13.17 -7.72
N MET A 238 7.99 -12.22 -8.00
CA MET A 238 9.11 -12.43 -8.91
C MET A 238 10.40 -12.66 -8.13
N PHE A 239 11.26 -13.56 -8.62
CA PHE A 239 12.49 -13.95 -7.94
C PHE A 239 13.62 -14.30 -8.93
N PRO A 240 14.90 -14.10 -8.58
CA PRO A 240 16.04 -14.43 -9.44
C PRO A 240 16.01 -15.87 -10.00
N GLN A 241 16.28 -16.03 -11.29
CA GLN A 241 16.18 -17.27 -12.07
C GLN A 241 17.19 -18.33 -11.60
N ASP A 242 18.26 -17.89 -10.96
CA ASP A 242 19.24 -18.77 -10.34
C ASP A 242 18.68 -19.40 -9.05
N LEU A 243 17.75 -18.74 -8.33
CA LEU A 243 17.07 -19.36 -7.19
C LEU A 243 16.11 -20.46 -7.66
N SER A 244 16.04 -21.54 -6.89
CA SER A 244 15.03 -22.58 -7.08
C SER A 244 14.15 -22.65 -5.86
N PHE A 245 12.86 -22.30 -6.01
CA PHE A 245 11.86 -22.50 -4.97
C PHE A 245 11.33 -23.93 -5.03
N LYS A 246 11.30 -24.61 -3.89
CA LYS A 246 10.66 -25.91 -3.70
C LYS A 246 9.48 -25.75 -2.74
N PRO A 247 8.32 -26.37 -3.02
CA PRO A 247 7.25 -26.50 -2.04
C PRO A 247 7.81 -27.13 -0.76
N LEU A 248 7.53 -26.50 0.38
CA LEU A 248 7.84 -27.10 1.66
C LEU A 248 6.94 -28.32 1.87
N THR A 249 7.51 -29.52 1.81
CA THR A 249 6.82 -30.77 2.18
C THR A 249 7.14 -31.21 3.61
N THR A 250 7.94 -30.43 4.33
CA THR A 250 8.54 -30.85 5.60
C THR A 250 7.78 -30.33 6.81
N SER A 251 7.74 -31.18 7.83
CA SER A 251 7.25 -30.97 9.19
C SER A 251 8.12 -30.01 10.01
N PHE A 252 8.73 -29.00 9.40
CA PHE A 252 9.28 -27.90 10.17
C PHE A 252 8.13 -27.22 10.92
N ILE A 253 8.42 -26.56 12.03
CA ILE A 253 7.49 -25.66 12.72
C ILE A 253 7.32 -24.41 11.83
N SER A 254 6.88 -24.62 10.59
CA SER A 254 6.43 -23.61 9.67
C SER A 254 4.98 -23.41 10.02
N ILE A 255 4.69 -22.25 10.61
CA ILE A 255 3.33 -21.77 10.83
C ILE A 255 2.65 -21.46 9.47
N ALA A 256 3.36 -21.67 8.35
CA ALA A 256 2.98 -21.32 6.99
C ALA A 256 3.03 -22.49 6.00
N ASN A 257 2.04 -22.57 5.12
CA ASN A 257 2.17 -23.22 3.83
C ASN A 257 3.01 -22.30 2.92
N GLY A 258 4.07 -22.80 2.28
CA GLY A 258 4.95 -21.93 1.50
C GLY A 258 6.04 -22.64 0.72
N VAL A 259 6.98 -21.85 0.21
CA VAL A 259 8.14 -22.30 -0.55
C VAL A 259 9.45 -21.86 0.08
N GLU A 260 10.43 -22.73 -0.08
CA GLU A 260 11.81 -22.50 0.33
C GLU A 260 12.68 -22.36 -0.91
N ALA A 261 13.51 -21.32 -0.97
CA ALA A 261 14.54 -21.19 -1.98
C ALA A 261 15.93 -21.54 -1.44
N ASP A 262 16.60 -22.45 -2.16
CA ASP A 262 18.04 -22.64 -2.05
C ASP A 262 18.75 -21.45 -2.71
N VAL A 263 19.66 -20.76 -2.00
CA VAL A 263 20.42 -19.63 -2.55
C VAL A 263 21.64 -20.14 -3.33
N PRO A 264 21.78 -19.84 -4.63
CA PRO A 264 22.86 -20.37 -5.46
C PRO A 264 24.24 -19.83 -5.10
N SER A 265 25.27 -20.58 -5.52
CA SER A 265 26.68 -20.23 -5.39
C SER A 265 27.09 -18.94 -6.12
N THR A 266 26.31 -18.49 -7.11
CA THR A 266 26.55 -17.30 -7.93
C THR A 266 26.49 -15.97 -7.17
N TYR A 267 25.95 -15.96 -5.95
CA TYR A 267 25.93 -14.77 -5.08
C TYR A 267 27.30 -14.45 -4.42
N ASN A 268 28.38 -15.12 -4.83
CA ASN A 268 29.76 -14.90 -4.35
C ASN A 268 29.87 -14.93 -2.82
N PHE A 269 29.31 -15.98 -2.22
CA PHE A 269 29.55 -16.31 -0.82
C PHE A 269 30.84 -17.12 -0.65
N PRO A 270 31.60 -16.94 0.45
CA PRO A 270 32.78 -17.76 0.74
C PRO A 270 32.44 -19.27 0.77
N ASP A 271 33.28 -20.04 0.09
CA ASP A 271 33.02 -21.29 -0.67
C ASP A 271 32.58 -22.56 0.10
N SER A 272 32.03 -22.46 1.31
CA SER A 272 31.54 -23.65 2.07
C SER A 272 30.26 -23.43 2.90
N SER A 273 29.64 -22.25 2.79
CA SER A 273 28.50 -21.83 3.62
C SER A 273 27.11 -21.98 2.97
N GLN A 274 27.04 -22.55 1.76
CA GLN A 274 25.83 -22.58 0.93
C GLN A 274 24.68 -23.41 1.53
N ARG A 275 24.93 -24.32 2.47
CA ARG A 275 23.88 -25.16 3.10
C ARG A 275 23.05 -24.45 4.17
N TYR A 276 23.36 -23.19 4.50
CA TYR A 276 22.90 -22.54 5.73
C TYR A 276 22.15 -21.22 5.50
N GLN A 277 21.86 -20.87 4.24
CA GLN A 277 21.14 -19.65 3.90
C GLN A 277 19.83 -20.03 3.25
N LYS A 278 18.71 -19.61 3.87
CA LYS A 278 17.37 -19.98 3.43
C LYS A 278 16.51 -18.74 3.33
N LEU A 279 15.80 -18.63 2.21
CA LEU A 279 14.76 -17.65 2.01
C LEU A 279 13.42 -18.38 1.98
N TYR A 280 12.54 -18.00 2.88
CA TYR A 280 11.21 -18.57 2.98
C TYR A 280 10.18 -17.52 2.58
N VAL A 281 9.28 -17.92 1.70
CA VAL A 281 8.10 -17.14 1.34
C VAL A 281 6.90 -18.03 1.53
N GLY A 282 5.99 -17.64 2.43
CA GLY A 282 4.84 -18.46 2.75
C GLY A 282 3.66 -17.66 3.30
N ILE A 283 2.56 -18.37 3.48
CA ILE A 283 1.31 -17.87 4.04
C ILE A 283 1.00 -18.68 5.28
N THR A 284 0.71 -18.01 6.39
CA THR A 284 0.26 -18.68 7.61
C THR A 284 -1.25 -18.77 7.63
N ASP A 285 -1.77 -19.88 8.16
CA ASP A 285 -3.20 -20.10 8.40
C ASP A 285 -3.71 -19.28 9.60
N ALA A 286 -3.14 -18.09 9.85
CA ALA A 286 -3.54 -17.24 10.96
C ALA A 286 -5.00 -16.81 10.78
N VAL A 287 -5.84 -17.11 11.77
CA VAL A 287 -7.29 -16.87 11.75
C VAL A 287 -7.60 -15.38 11.90
N ASN A 288 -6.66 -14.61 12.48
CA ASN A 288 -6.78 -13.17 12.63
C ASN A 288 -5.40 -12.48 12.66
N LYS A 289 -5.44 -11.14 12.55
CA LYS A 289 -4.25 -10.27 12.56
C LYS A 289 -3.38 -10.43 13.81
N ASP A 290 -3.97 -10.69 14.98
CA ASP A 290 -3.23 -10.83 16.24
C ASP A 290 -2.50 -12.18 16.36
N GLN A 291 -2.96 -13.20 15.62
CA GLN A 291 -2.26 -14.46 15.44
C GLN A 291 -1.20 -14.40 14.33
N CYS A 292 -1.39 -13.49 13.37
CA CYS A 292 -0.39 -13.20 12.35
C CYS A 292 0.86 -12.54 12.95
N MET A 293 0.73 -11.81 14.05
CA MET A 293 1.89 -11.21 14.73
C MET A 293 2.44 -12.18 15.78
N PRO A 294 3.77 -12.35 15.86
CA PRO A 294 4.38 -13.25 16.84
C PRO A 294 4.04 -12.70 18.22
N LYS A 295 3.24 -13.46 18.96
CA LYS A 295 3.09 -13.20 20.39
C LYS A 295 4.41 -13.60 21.05
N SER A 296 4.89 -12.83 22.02
CA SER A 296 6.18 -13.03 22.73
C SER A 296 6.26 -14.29 23.60
N TYR A 297 5.58 -15.38 23.21
CA TYR A 297 5.30 -16.54 24.06
C TYR A 297 6.43 -17.57 24.13
N PHE A 298 7.43 -17.50 23.27
CA PHE A 298 8.60 -18.37 23.41
C PHE A 298 9.56 -17.77 24.43
N SER A 299 9.60 -18.37 25.62
CA SER A 299 10.52 -18.07 26.71
C SER A 299 11.96 -18.35 26.26
N GLY A 300 12.55 -17.43 25.50
CA GLY A 300 13.89 -17.55 24.93
C GLY A 300 14.12 -16.72 23.66
N GLU A 301 13.06 -16.37 22.93
CA GLU A 301 13.17 -15.58 21.69
C GLU A 301 12.89 -14.11 21.99
N SER A 302 13.91 -13.26 21.80
CA SER A 302 13.74 -11.81 21.86
C SER A 302 13.47 -11.30 20.45
N TYR A 303 12.19 -11.17 20.10
CA TYR A 303 11.79 -10.38 18.93
C TYR A 303 12.01 -8.91 19.27
N GLY A 304 12.74 -8.19 18.40
CA GLY A 304 12.75 -6.73 18.44
C GLY A 304 11.34 -6.18 18.28
N ALA A 305 11.11 -4.95 18.75
CA ALA A 305 9.84 -4.27 18.52
C ALA A 305 9.53 -4.24 17.01
N PRO A 306 8.30 -4.55 16.58
CA PRO A 306 7.94 -4.52 15.17
C PRO A 306 8.16 -3.13 14.60
N VAL A 307 8.81 -3.06 13.44
CA VAL A 307 8.98 -1.82 12.68
C VAL A 307 8.07 -1.89 11.45
N PRO A 308 7.13 -0.96 11.26
CA PRO A 308 6.32 -0.95 10.05
C PRO A 308 7.19 -0.67 8.83
N LYS A 309 7.00 -1.46 7.77
CA LYS A 309 7.64 -1.32 6.47
C LYS A 309 6.56 -1.25 5.38
N PHE A 310 6.56 -0.17 4.62
CA PHE A 310 5.67 0.02 3.49
C PHE A 310 6.32 -0.58 2.23
N VAL A 311 5.58 -1.43 1.53
CA VAL A 311 6.04 -2.03 0.27
C VAL A 311 4.89 -1.99 -0.73
N GLY A 312 4.98 -1.08 -1.70
CA GLY A 312 3.85 -0.72 -2.56
C GLY A 312 2.65 -0.25 -1.71
N ASN A 313 1.47 -0.80 -1.98
CA ASN A 313 0.24 -0.48 -1.22
C ASN A 313 0.06 -1.32 0.05
N ASN A 314 0.99 -2.20 0.39
CA ASN A 314 0.88 -3.12 1.53
C ASN A 314 1.77 -2.65 2.68
N THR A 315 1.28 -2.79 3.92
CA THR A 315 2.05 -2.56 5.14
C THR A 315 2.46 -3.88 5.76
N PHE A 316 3.76 -4.10 5.90
CA PHE A 316 4.35 -5.23 6.62
C PHE A 316 4.89 -4.77 7.98
N GLN A 317 4.88 -5.66 8.97
CA GLN A 317 5.65 -5.50 10.19
C GLN A 317 6.95 -6.29 10.03
N THR A 318 8.08 -5.61 10.24
CA THR A 318 9.40 -6.24 10.21
C THR A 318 9.86 -6.58 11.62
N TYR A 319 10.26 -7.83 11.80
CA TYR A 319 10.84 -8.36 13.03
C TYR A 319 12.28 -8.76 12.77
N GLU A 320 13.19 -8.30 13.64
CA GLU A 320 14.54 -8.84 13.69
C GLU A 320 14.51 -10.15 14.48
N ILE A 321 14.98 -11.23 13.86
CA ILE A 321 15.04 -12.54 14.50
C ILE A 321 16.47 -12.76 14.99
N LYS A 322 16.64 -12.88 16.30
CA LYS A 322 17.90 -13.20 16.96
C LYS A 322 17.79 -14.54 17.66
N GLY A 323 18.46 -15.56 17.12
CA GLY A 323 18.62 -16.83 17.82
C GLY A 323 17.39 -17.72 17.80
N ASP A 324 16.62 -17.72 16.70
CA ASP A 324 15.62 -18.76 16.45
C ASP A 324 16.37 -20.07 16.19
N CYS A 325 16.46 -20.89 17.24
CA CYS A 325 17.25 -22.11 17.27
C CYS A 325 16.32 -23.32 17.07
N ALA A 326 16.25 -23.81 15.84
CA ALA A 326 15.73 -25.14 15.55
C ALA A 326 16.86 -26.19 15.62
N MET A 327 16.52 -27.48 15.65
CA MET A 327 17.44 -28.60 15.96
C MET A 327 18.79 -28.65 15.20
N ASP A 328 18.95 -27.90 14.11
CA ASP A 328 20.17 -27.85 13.28
C ASP A 328 20.97 -26.52 13.35
N GLY A 329 20.56 -25.55 14.17
CA GLY A 329 21.31 -24.31 14.39
C GLY A 329 20.45 -23.08 14.72
N CYS A 330 21.10 -22.01 15.17
CA CYS A 330 20.45 -20.74 15.50
C CYS A 330 20.53 -19.77 14.32
N GLY A 331 19.38 -19.33 13.82
CA GLY A 331 19.28 -18.35 12.75
C GLY A 331 19.34 -16.91 13.25
N VAL A 332 19.97 -16.03 12.46
CA VAL A 332 19.73 -14.59 12.50
C VAL A 332 19.05 -14.18 11.19
N GLY A 333 18.05 -13.33 11.28
CA GLY A 333 17.15 -13.11 10.16
C GLY A 333 16.28 -11.87 10.27
N ARG A 334 15.51 -11.62 9.21
CA ARG A 334 14.35 -10.73 9.25
C ARG A 334 13.11 -11.49 8.83
N ARG A 335 12.01 -11.20 9.51
CA ARG A 335 10.69 -11.70 9.14
C ARG A 335 9.78 -10.50 8.88
N TYR A 336 9.17 -10.49 7.72
CA TYR A 336 8.21 -9.50 7.26
C TYR A 336 6.83 -10.14 7.29
N MET A 337 5.92 -9.57 8.07
CA MET A 337 4.57 -10.13 8.26
C MET A 337 3.54 -9.09 7.86
N GLY A 338 2.72 -9.43 6.88
CA GLY A 338 1.65 -8.56 6.38
C GLY A 338 0.30 -9.24 6.60
N TRP A 339 -0.72 -8.44 6.91
CA TRP A 339 -2.09 -8.93 6.96
C TRP A 339 -2.90 -8.26 5.87
N SER A 340 -3.43 -9.04 4.93
CA SER A 340 -4.29 -8.54 3.85
C SER A 340 -5.31 -9.62 3.49
N ASN A 341 -6.53 -9.22 3.12
CA ASN A 341 -7.59 -10.14 2.71
C ASN A 341 -7.77 -11.36 3.64
N ASN A 342 -7.80 -11.12 4.97
CA ASN A 342 -7.92 -12.14 6.01
C ASN A 342 -6.84 -13.24 5.97
N THR A 343 -5.69 -12.92 5.39
CA THR A 343 -4.57 -13.85 5.18
C THR A 343 -3.31 -13.20 5.73
N CYS A 344 -2.50 -14.00 6.42
CA CYS A 344 -1.21 -13.57 6.93
C CYS A 344 -0.10 -14.01 5.99
N TYR A 345 0.62 -13.04 5.45
CA TYR A 345 1.73 -13.25 4.54
C TYR A 345 3.03 -13.11 5.30
N VAL A 346 3.92 -14.07 5.12
CA VAL A 346 5.21 -14.10 5.81
C VAL A 346 6.32 -14.29 4.80
N VAL A 347 7.20 -13.29 4.70
CA VAL A 347 8.47 -13.40 4.00
C VAL A 347 9.56 -13.41 5.06
N SER A 348 10.39 -14.44 5.10
CA SER A 348 11.48 -14.51 6.06
C SER A 348 12.81 -14.79 5.38
N SER A 349 13.81 -13.99 5.70
CA SER A 349 15.21 -14.20 5.36
C SER A 349 15.95 -14.73 6.58
N PHE A 350 16.60 -15.88 6.47
CA PHE A 350 17.44 -16.42 7.55
C PHE A 350 18.82 -16.80 7.04
N ALA A 351 19.83 -16.38 7.80
CA ALA A 351 21.16 -16.97 7.77
C ALA A 351 21.31 -17.82 9.04
N ILE A 352 21.50 -19.13 8.89
CA ILE A 352 21.84 -20.00 10.02
C ILE A 352 23.26 -19.63 10.43
N GLN A 353 23.38 -19.00 11.59
CA GLN A 353 24.66 -18.83 12.24
C GLN A 353 24.95 -20.17 12.90
N ALA A 354 25.89 -20.95 12.32
CA ALA A 354 26.42 -22.10 13.02
C ALA A 354 26.98 -21.58 14.34
N SER A 355 26.22 -21.72 15.43
CA SER A 355 26.68 -21.30 16.74
C SER A 355 27.99 -22.02 16.98
N LEU A 356 29.06 -21.24 17.27
CA LEU A 356 30.26 -21.71 17.94
C LEU A 356 29.87 -22.91 18.78
N LEU A 357 30.40 -24.09 18.44
CA LEU A 357 30.24 -25.33 19.19
C LEU A 357 30.04 -24.98 20.67
N LYS A 358 28.78 -24.91 21.12
CA LYS A 358 28.48 -25.27 22.50
C LYS A 358 29.06 -26.67 22.51
N LYS A 359 30.18 -26.85 23.22
CA LYS A 359 30.67 -28.17 23.55
C LYS A 359 29.44 -28.87 24.11
N TYR A 360 28.75 -29.64 23.27
CA TYR A 360 27.87 -30.68 23.76
C TYR A 360 28.79 -31.42 24.69
N SER A 361 28.48 -31.36 25.98
CA SER A 361 29.20 -32.08 27.01
C SER A 361 29.14 -33.54 26.60
N CYS A 362 30.11 -34.00 25.81
CA CYS A 362 30.35 -35.40 25.58
C CYS A 362 30.60 -35.93 26.99
N GLY A 363 29.61 -36.61 27.58
CA GLY A 363 29.77 -37.31 28.83
C GLY A 363 30.83 -38.37 28.63
N ASP A 364 32.07 -38.03 28.99
CA ASP A 364 33.18 -38.91 29.31
C ASP A 364 33.50 -40.08 28.36
N SER A 365 33.34 -39.92 27.04
CA SER A 365 33.82 -40.92 26.08
C SER A 365 34.87 -40.33 25.13
N SER A 366 36.04 -40.96 25.13
CA SER A 366 37.27 -40.62 24.40
C SER A 366 37.17 -40.74 22.88
N THR A 367 35.98 -40.61 22.29
CA THR A 367 35.73 -40.87 20.86
C THR A 367 35.01 -39.74 20.12
N CYS A 368 34.90 -38.52 20.69
CA CYS A 368 34.38 -37.37 19.96
C CYS A 368 35.38 -36.96 18.85
N LYS A 369 35.23 -37.56 17.66
CA LYS A 369 35.89 -37.12 16.43
C LYS A 369 35.43 -35.70 16.14
N ASN A 370 36.38 -34.75 16.16
CA ASN A 370 36.16 -33.39 15.68
C ASN A 370 35.65 -33.45 14.24
N VAL A 371 34.35 -33.25 14.04
CA VAL A 371 33.83 -32.91 12.71
C VAL A 371 34.13 -31.41 12.55
N PRO A 372 34.98 -30.99 11.60
CA PRO A 372 35.24 -29.58 11.37
C PRO A 372 33.96 -28.91 10.85
N GLY A 373 33.17 -28.33 11.77
CA GLY A 373 32.10 -27.42 11.42
C GLY A 373 32.71 -26.11 10.97
N TYR A 374 32.45 -25.72 9.71
CA TYR A 374 32.90 -24.46 9.17
C TYR A 374 32.12 -23.31 9.82
N ILE A 375 32.83 -22.43 10.54
CA ILE A 375 32.27 -21.23 11.16
C ILE A 375 32.39 -20.09 10.14
N LEU A 376 31.27 -19.51 9.72
CA LEU A 376 31.29 -18.22 9.05
C LEU A 376 31.81 -17.16 10.03
N SER A 377 32.78 -16.34 9.61
CA SER A 377 33.12 -15.14 10.38
C SER A 377 31.88 -14.25 10.50
N ASN A 378 31.75 -13.52 11.62
CA ASN A 378 30.61 -12.61 11.83
C ASN A 378 30.41 -11.64 10.64
N GLN A 379 31.50 -11.18 10.04
CA GLN A 379 31.48 -10.30 8.87
C GLN A 379 30.84 -10.96 7.62
N HIS A 380 31.09 -12.25 7.38
CA HIS A 380 30.47 -12.97 6.27
C HIS A 380 28.98 -13.26 6.53
N ALA A 381 28.61 -13.56 7.79
CA ALA A 381 27.22 -13.74 8.17
C ALA A 381 26.41 -12.44 8.02
N GLU A 382 26.98 -11.30 8.41
CA GLU A 382 26.37 -9.98 8.21
C GLU A 382 26.18 -9.63 6.73
N LEU A 383 27.19 -9.91 5.89
CA LEU A 383 27.09 -9.67 4.45
C LEU A 383 26.01 -10.54 3.81
N ALA A 384 25.96 -11.83 4.17
CA ALA A 384 24.92 -12.75 3.71
C ALA A 384 23.53 -12.32 4.14
N LEU A 385 23.38 -11.94 5.42
CA LEU A 385 22.11 -11.44 5.94
C LEU A 385 21.67 -10.15 5.21
N LYS A 386 22.61 -9.25 4.89
CA LYS A 386 22.32 -8.03 4.13
C LYS A 386 21.81 -8.35 2.72
N GLN A 387 22.41 -9.32 2.03
CA GLN A 387 21.98 -9.74 0.70
C GLN A 387 20.63 -10.47 0.73
N LEU A 388 20.42 -11.38 1.69
CA LEU A 388 19.14 -12.07 1.89
C LEU A 388 18.01 -11.09 2.23
N ASN A 389 18.28 -10.09 3.07
CA ASN A 389 17.29 -9.06 3.40
C ASN A 389 16.94 -8.20 2.19
N SER A 390 17.92 -7.82 1.38
CA SER A 390 17.68 -7.10 0.12
C SER A 390 16.83 -7.92 -0.86
N LEU A 391 17.09 -9.23 -0.95
CA LEU A 391 16.32 -10.13 -1.78
C LEU A 391 14.87 -10.30 -1.26
N ALA A 392 14.68 -10.44 0.05
CA ALA A 392 13.35 -10.48 0.67
C ALA A 392 12.55 -9.20 0.40
N GLU A 393 13.20 -8.03 0.48
CA GLU A 393 12.56 -6.75 0.15
C GLU A 393 12.19 -6.65 -1.34
N GLN A 394 13.00 -7.18 -2.25
CA GLN A 394 12.66 -7.27 -3.68
C GLN A 394 11.47 -8.20 -3.96
N ILE A 395 11.41 -9.35 -3.28
CA ILE A 395 10.25 -10.23 -3.34
C ILE A 395 8.99 -9.50 -2.86
N LEU A 396 9.08 -8.77 -1.74
CA LEU A 396 7.95 -7.99 -1.23
C LEU A 396 7.48 -6.93 -2.24
N LEU A 397 8.40 -6.26 -2.95
CA LEU A 397 8.05 -5.24 -3.96
C LEU A 397 7.31 -5.83 -5.16
N THR A 398 7.55 -7.10 -5.46
CA THR A 398 6.90 -7.81 -6.57
C THR A 398 5.75 -8.70 -6.11
N LEU A 399 5.49 -8.77 -4.81
CA LEU A 399 4.44 -9.59 -4.22
C LEU A 399 3.08 -9.03 -4.61
N LYS A 400 2.44 -9.71 -5.55
CA LYS A 400 1.04 -9.50 -5.91
C LYS A 400 0.21 -10.43 -5.08
N LEU A 401 -0.58 -9.83 -4.20
CA LEU A 401 -1.67 -10.51 -3.53
C LEU A 401 -2.85 -10.47 -4.49
N THR A 402 -3.07 -11.55 -5.23
CA THR A 402 -4.21 -11.65 -6.17
C THR A 402 -5.56 -11.76 -5.43
N GLY A 403 -5.52 -11.62 -4.11
CA GLY A 403 -6.50 -12.19 -3.20
C GLY A 403 -6.38 -13.70 -3.29
N ILE A 404 -6.67 -14.39 -2.20
CA ILE A 404 -7.35 -15.67 -2.39
C ILE A 404 -8.62 -15.25 -3.15
N GLN A 405 -8.66 -15.35 -4.48
CA GLN A 405 -9.93 -15.40 -5.19
C GLN A 405 -10.63 -16.54 -4.50
N ASN A 406 -11.58 -16.20 -3.61
CA ASN A 406 -12.22 -17.10 -2.66
C ASN A 406 -12.09 -18.51 -3.21
N VAL A 407 -11.08 -19.27 -2.76
CA VAL A 407 -10.95 -20.68 -3.12
C VAL A 407 -12.31 -21.18 -2.76
N VAL A 408 -13.11 -21.48 -3.79
CA VAL A 408 -14.54 -21.68 -3.68
C VAL A 408 -14.68 -22.67 -2.54
N SER A 409 -15.11 -22.17 -1.39
CA SER A 409 -14.78 -22.79 -0.13
C SER A 409 -15.76 -23.93 0.05
N ASP A 410 -15.55 -25.07 -0.61
CA ASP A 410 -16.47 -26.20 -0.72
C ASP A 410 -17.90 -25.79 -0.37
N LEU A 411 -18.50 -24.94 -1.22
CA LEU A 411 -19.78 -24.33 -0.88
C LEU A 411 -20.82 -25.45 -0.82
N LYS A 412 -21.56 -25.51 0.29
CA LYS A 412 -22.72 -26.37 0.44
C LYS A 412 -23.96 -25.55 0.09
N ILE A 413 -24.93 -26.21 -0.51
CA ILE A 413 -26.23 -25.61 -0.81
C ILE A 413 -27.21 -26.07 0.26
N TYR A 414 -27.88 -25.12 0.91
CA TYR A 414 -29.06 -25.39 1.70
C TYR A 414 -30.30 -25.11 0.85
N THR A 415 -31.30 -25.99 0.94
CA THR A 415 -32.60 -25.80 0.31
C THR A 415 -33.69 -26.21 1.29
N ASN A 416 -34.66 -25.32 1.52
CA ASN A 416 -35.91 -25.64 2.20
C ASN A 416 -37.08 -25.49 1.21
N PRO A 417 -37.65 -26.61 0.72
CA PRO A 417 -38.75 -26.56 -0.24
C PRO A 417 -40.07 -26.07 0.36
N GLU A 418 -40.31 -26.23 1.67
CA GLU A 418 -41.53 -25.75 2.35
C GLU A 418 -41.63 -24.21 2.30
N PHE A 419 -40.47 -23.54 2.37
CA PHE A 419 -40.36 -22.08 2.34
C PHE A 419 -39.84 -21.53 1.01
N GLY A 420 -39.57 -22.39 0.03
CA GLY A 420 -39.04 -21.99 -1.27
C GLY A 420 -37.69 -21.27 -1.19
N ILE A 421 -36.85 -21.51 -0.17
CA ILE A 421 -35.59 -20.79 0.02
C ILE A 421 -34.38 -21.69 -0.26
N THR A 422 -33.42 -21.17 -1.01
CA THR A 422 -32.10 -21.79 -1.18
C THR A 422 -30.98 -20.77 -1.05
N PHE A 423 -29.83 -21.18 -0.53
CA PHE A 423 -28.63 -20.36 -0.44
C PHE A 423 -27.38 -21.24 -0.30
N GLU A 424 -26.24 -20.68 -0.66
CA GLU A 424 -24.93 -21.31 -0.52
C GLU A 424 -24.26 -20.87 0.79
N TYR A 425 -23.51 -21.78 1.41
CA TYR A 425 -22.76 -21.50 2.63
C TYR A 425 -21.45 -22.29 2.69
N PRO A 426 -20.41 -21.80 3.38
CA PRO A 426 -19.12 -22.50 3.46
C PRO A 426 -19.22 -23.88 4.13
N ALA A 427 -18.55 -24.91 3.61
CA ALA A 427 -18.58 -26.28 4.18
C ALA A 427 -18.18 -26.38 5.67
N LYS A 428 -17.43 -25.39 6.17
CA LYS A 428 -16.99 -25.32 7.58
C LYS A 428 -18.15 -25.13 8.56
N TYR A 429 -19.31 -24.67 8.11
CA TYR A 429 -20.51 -24.62 8.94
C TYR A 429 -21.17 -26.00 8.98
N LEU A 430 -21.54 -26.43 10.19
CA LEU A 430 -22.38 -27.60 10.41
C LEU A 430 -23.84 -27.15 10.40
N ALA A 431 -24.60 -27.63 9.43
CA ALA A 431 -26.04 -27.37 9.37
C ALA A 431 -26.76 -28.32 10.32
N ASN A 432 -27.21 -27.80 11.46
CA ASN A 432 -28.01 -28.53 12.42
C ASN A 432 -29.47 -28.11 12.28
N LEU A 433 -30.35 -29.07 12.05
CA LEU A 433 -31.80 -28.84 12.17
C LEU A 433 -32.16 -28.88 13.65
N ILE A 434 -32.59 -27.77 14.21
CA ILE A 434 -33.08 -27.74 15.59
C ILE A 434 -34.48 -28.39 15.61
N PRO A 435 -34.74 -29.37 16.49
CA PRO A 435 -36.04 -30.02 16.59
C PRO A 435 -37.19 -29.01 16.79
N ARG A 436 -38.30 -29.27 16.09
CA ARG A 436 -39.51 -28.43 15.95
C ARG A 436 -40.13 -27.95 17.27
N GLU A 437 -39.83 -28.61 18.39
CA GLU A 437 -40.47 -28.38 19.69
C GLU A 437 -39.95 -27.13 20.42
N LEU A 438 -38.82 -26.55 19.99
CA LEU A 438 -38.14 -25.50 20.76
C LEU A 438 -38.30 -24.06 20.26
N LYS A 439 -38.87 -23.81 19.08
CA LYS A 439 -39.27 -22.48 18.55
C LYS A 439 -39.82 -22.64 17.12
N ASN A 440 -40.47 -21.61 16.58
CA ASN A 440 -40.94 -21.48 15.19
C ASN A 440 -39.83 -21.54 14.11
N THR A 441 -38.71 -22.19 14.39
CA THR A 441 -37.54 -22.31 13.51
C THR A 441 -37.65 -23.59 12.68
N LEU A 442 -38.18 -23.46 11.45
CA LEU A 442 -38.21 -24.53 10.44
C LEU A 442 -36.97 -24.52 9.52
N LEU A 443 -36.01 -23.66 9.83
CA LEU A 443 -34.84 -23.34 9.03
C LEU A 443 -33.56 -23.72 9.79
N PRO A 444 -32.44 -23.91 9.08
CA PRO A 444 -31.25 -24.53 9.63
C PRO A 444 -30.55 -23.57 10.59
N ASN A 445 -30.02 -24.12 11.67
CA ASN A 445 -29.05 -23.43 12.48
C ASN A 445 -27.66 -23.83 11.98
N LEU A 446 -26.98 -22.90 11.32
CA LEU A 446 -25.61 -23.10 10.83
C LEU A 446 -24.64 -22.76 11.96
N GLN A 447 -24.00 -23.78 12.52
CA GLN A 447 -23.02 -23.62 13.59
C GLN A 447 -21.61 -23.69 13.03
N TYR A 448 -20.83 -22.64 13.23
CA TYR A 448 -19.40 -22.70 13.01
C TYR A 448 -18.71 -22.96 14.34
N LYS A 449 -18.23 -24.20 14.50
CA LYS A 449 -17.42 -24.59 15.63
C LYS A 449 -15.95 -24.45 15.24
N ASP A 450 -15.39 -23.28 15.53
CA ASP A 450 -13.94 -23.12 15.57
C ASP A 450 -13.39 -24.01 16.69
N PRO A 451 -12.55 -25.02 16.41
CA PRO A 451 -12.01 -25.90 17.44
C PRO A 451 -11.15 -25.16 18.47
N ALA A 452 -10.67 -23.96 18.16
CA ALA A 452 -9.92 -23.12 19.08
C ALA A 452 -10.82 -22.27 20.02
N LYS A 453 -12.14 -22.19 19.79
CA LYS A 453 -13.05 -21.38 20.61
C LYS A 453 -13.88 -22.25 21.55
N ALA A 454 -13.98 -21.80 22.80
CA ALA A 454 -14.88 -22.41 23.78
C ALA A 454 -16.36 -22.18 23.43
N THR A 455 -16.68 -21.00 22.89
CA THR A 455 -18.03 -20.61 22.45
C THR A 455 -18.09 -20.54 20.92
N PRO A 456 -18.96 -21.32 20.25
CA PRO A 456 -19.05 -21.33 18.80
C PRO A 456 -19.70 -20.05 18.26
N ASP A 457 -19.40 -19.70 17.01
CA ASP A 457 -20.12 -18.65 16.29
C ASP A 457 -21.40 -19.26 15.68
N PHE A 458 -22.50 -18.50 15.66
CA PHE A 458 -23.80 -18.96 15.17
C PHE A 458 -24.29 -18.13 14.00
N LEU A 459 -24.75 -18.82 12.96
CA LEU A 459 -25.59 -18.25 11.92
C LEU A 459 -26.94 -18.96 11.95
N ASP A 460 -27.96 -18.27 12.45
CA ASP A 460 -29.31 -18.81 12.54
C ASP A 460 -30.16 -18.26 11.40
N VAL A 461 -30.88 -19.12 10.71
CA VAL A 461 -31.88 -18.73 9.72
C VAL A 461 -33.23 -19.15 10.26
N SER A 462 -34.19 -18.23 10.32
CA SER A 462 -35.53 -18.49 10.87
C SER A 462 -36.62 -17.79 10.08
N TRP A 463 -37.85 -18.26 10.22
CA TRP A 463 -39.03 -17.63 9.64
C TRP A 463 -39.79 -16.89 10.74
N LEU A 464 -40.02 -15.60 10.51
CA LEU A 464 -40.78 -14.72 11.39
C LEU A 464 -42.18 -14.50 10.77
N PRO A 465 -43.21 -15.25 11.20
CA PRO A 465 -44.55 -15.12 10.64
C PRO A 465 -45.19 -13.79 11.04
N VAL A 466 -45.93 -13.18 10.12
CA VAL A 466 -46.72 -11.98 10.36
C VAL A 466 -48.19 -12.32 10.16
N LYS A 467 -49.01 -12.09 11.18
CA LYS A 467 -50.47 -12.26 11.05
C LYS A 467 -51.04 -11.14 10.19
N ALA A 468 -52.19 -11.37 9.57
CA ALA A 468 -52.82 -10.43 8.63
C ALA A 468 -53.09 -9.04 9.26
N GLU A 469 -53.29 -8.97 10.57
CA GLU A 469 -53.54 -7.75 11.34
C GLU A 469 -52.26 -7.07 11.87
N GLN A 470 -51.09 -7.69 11.73
CA GLN A 470 -49.83 -7.17 12.28
C GLN A 470 -49.06 -6.33 11.26
N ASN A 471 -48.42 -5.28 11.75
CA ASN A 471 -47.46 -4.51 10.97
C ASN A 471 -46.09 -5.21 11.00
N ILE A 472 -45.52 -5.51 9.82
CA ILE A 472 -44.21 -6.19 9.69
C ILE A 472 -43.06 -5.44 10.38
N GLU A 473 -43.05 -4.10 10.33
CA GLU A 473 -42.01 -3.28 10.96
C GLU A 473 -42.05 -3.45 12.47
N GLN A 474 -43.25 -3.45 13.06
CA GLN A 474 -43.41 -3.69 14.50
C GLN A 474 -42.99 -5.11 14.87
N VAL A 475 -43.35 -6.11 14.07
CA VAL A 475 -42.93 -7.51 14.28
C VAL A 475 -41.41 -7.64 14.23
N MET A 476 -40.74 -6.92 13.32
CA MET A 476 -39.27 -6.88 13.26
C MET A 476 -38.65 -6.18 14.48
N ILE A 477 -39.23 -5.06 14.94
CA ILE A 477 -38.80 -4.38 16.18
C ILE A 477 -38.91 -5.33 17.38
N ASP A 478 -40.04 -6.02 17.51
CA ASP A 478 -40.30 -6.95 18.61
C ASP A 478 -39.38 -8.18 18.57
N ASP A 479 -38.94 -8.61 17.39
CA ASP A 479 -37.97 -9.70 17.23
C ASP A 479 -36.53 -9.31 17.64
N VAL A 480 -36.16 -8.03 17.54
CA VAL A 480 -34.81 -7.58 17.92
C VAL A 480 -34.73 -7.34 19.42
N VAL A 481 -33.82 -8.04 20.08
CA VAL A 481 -33.41 -7.76 21.46
C VAL A 481 -31.93 -7.41 21.45
N PHE A 482 -31.56 -6.24 21.97
CA PHE A 482 -30.16 -5.86 22.15
C PHE A 482 -29.55 -6.70 23.29
N ASP A 483 -28.52 -7.47 22.96
CA ASP A 483 -27.96 -8.52 23.82
C ASP A 483 -27.64 -7.99 25.23
N GLY A 484 -28.04 -8.77 26.25
CA GLY A 484 -27.82 -8.45 27.67
C GLY A 484 -28.82 -7.45 28.30
N SER A 485 -29.45 -6.59 27.49
CA SER A 485 -30.29 -5.50 28.03
C SER A 485 -31.79 -5.82 28.10
N GLY A 486 -32.28 -6.73 27.25
CA GLY A 486 -33.72 -6.94 27.05
C GLY A 486 -34.42 -5.77 26.33
N MET A 487 -33.67 -4.77 25.86
CA MET A 487 -34.23 -3.63 25.13
C MET A 487 -34.47 -3.97 23.67
N HIS A 488 -35.54 -3.40 23.11
CA HIS A 488 -35.87 -3.45 21.69
C HIS A 488 -35.49 -2.14 21.00
N PRO A 489 -35.32 -2.12 19.67
CA PRO A 489 -35.25 -0.89 18.89
C PRO A 489 -36.45 0.02 19.20
N SER A 490 -36.21 1.31 19.40
CA SER A 490 -37.31 2.26 19.67
C SER A 490 -38.12 2.61 18.42
N SER A 491 -37.57 2.34 17.23
CA SER A 491 -38.18 2.65 15.94
C SER A 491 -37.58 1.82 14.81
N PHE A 492 -38.30 1.77 13.68
CA PHE A 492 -37.86 1.08 12.47
C PHE A 492 -36.72 1.82 11.74
N ASP A 493 -36.49 3.11 12.04
CA ASP A 493 -35.43 3.92 11.42
C ASP A 493 -34.00 3.40 11.73
N LEU A 494 -33.86 2.54 12.74
CA LEU A 494 -32.60 1.87 13.06
C LEU A 494 -32.26 0.73 12.08
N PHE A 495 -33.23 0.30 11.27
CA PHE A 495 -33.03 -0.69 10.23
C PHE A 495 -32.56 -0.01 8.95
N LYS A 496 -31.50 -0.56 8.34
CA LYS A 496 -30.93 -0.05 7.09
C LYS A 496 -31.30 -0.98 5.94
N LEU A 497 -31.95 -0.45 4.91
CA LEU A 497 -32.17 -1.18 3.67
C LEU A 497 -30.83 -1.38 2.93
N VAL A 498 -30.48 -2.62 2.62
CA VAL A 498 -29.25 -2.99 1.92
C VAL A 498 -29.55 -4.02 0.83
N ARG A 499 -28.98 -3.81 -0.35
CA ARG A 499 -29.12 -4.75 -1.47
C ARG A 499 -27.95 -5.73 -1.48
N LEU A 500 -28.25 -7.02 -1.42
CA LEU A 500 -27.26 -8.10 -1.44
C LEU A 500 -27.70 -9.17 -2.45
N GLY A 501 -26.93 -9.30 -3.53
CA GLY A 501 -27.33 -10.15 -4.66
C GLY A 501 -28.58 -9.58 -5.32
N GLU A 502 -29.60 -10.42 -5.49
CA GLU A 502 -30.87 -10.05 -6.12
C GLU A 502 -31.92 -9.56 -5.12
N ASN A 503 -31.64 -9.62 -3.81
CA ASN A 503 -32.62 -9.32 -2.77
C ASN A 503 -32.29 -8.02 -2.01
N ASP A 504 -33.33 -7.34 -1.57
CA ASP A 504 -33.24 -6.23 -0.62
C ASP A 504 -33.51 -6.75 0.79
N PHE A 505 -32.63 -6.41 1.73
CA PHE A 505 -32.71 -6.81 3.14
C PHE A 505 -32.77 -5.59 4.05
N TYR A 506 -33.53 -5.68 5.14
CA TYR A 506 -33.40 -4.75 6.25
C TYR A 506 -32.35 -5.28 7.22
N LYS A 507 -31.29 -4.51 7.45
CA LYS A 507 -30.16 -4.83 8.34
C LYS A 507 -30.28 -4.05 9.64
N ILE A 508 -30.05 -4.71 10.77
CA ILE A 508 -29.81 -4.06 12.06
C ILE A 508 -28.63 -4.72 12.78
N SER A 509 -27.80 -3.90 13.43
CA SER A 509 -26.75 -4.38 14.33
C SER A 509 -27.29 -4.42 15.75
N THR A 510 -27.10 -5.53 16.46
CA THR A 510 -27.52 -5.65 17.86
C THR A 510 -26.46 -5.19 18.86
N ILE A 511 -25.48 -4.39 18.38
CA ILE A 511 -24.37 -3.74 19.11
C ILE A 511 -23.35 -4.76 19.67
N PRO A 512 -22.03 -4.46 19.59
CA PRO A 512 -21.04 -5.27 20.29
C PRO A 512 -21.15 -5.06 21.82
N PHE A 513 -21.53 -6.10 22.55
CA PHE A 513 -21.52 -6.13 24.01
C PHE A 513 -20.72 -7.34 24.49
N GLU A 514 -19.81 -7.13 25.44
CA GLU A 514 -19.00 -8.21 26.06
C GLU A 514 -18.31 -9.17 25.08
N GLY A 515 -17.88 -8.67 23.91
CA GLY A 515 -17.20 -9.48 22.91
C GLY A 515 -18.12 -10.34 22.07
N VAL A 516 -19.42 -10.05 22.09
CA VAL A 516 -20.41 -10.61 21.18
C VAL A 516 -20.79 -9.58 20.14
N LEU A 517 -20.58 -9.88 18.86
CA LEU A 517 -21.06 -9.10 17.73
C LEU A 517 -22.32 -9.75 17.18
N GLY A 518 -23.41 -8.98 17.11
CA GLY A 518 -24.68 -9.45 16.57
C GLY A 518 -25.17 -8.63 15.37
N TYR A 519 -25.67 -9.33 14.36
CA TYR A 519 -26.37 -8.74 13.22
C TYR A 519 -27.63 -9.55 12.90
N LYS A 520 -28.67 -8.85 12.46
CA LYS A 520 -29.86 -9.45 11.87
C LYS A 520 -30.15 -8.83 10.50
N TYR A 521 -30.49 -9.69 9.55
CA TYR A 521 -30.97 -9.32 8.21
C TYR A 521 -32.35 -9.91 7.99
N TYR A 522 -33.26 -9.09 7.51
CA TYR A 522 -34.65 -9.47 7.26
C TYR A 522 -34.95 -9.38 5.76
N LEU A 523 -35.33 -10.52 5.18
CA LEU A 523 -35.90 -10.58 3.83
C LEU A 523 -37.42 -10.68 3.94
N VAL A 524 -38.09 -9.55 3.76
CA VAL A 524 -39.54 -9.40 3.93
C VAL A 524 -40.30 -10.04 2.78
N LYS A 525 -41.40 -10.73 3.10
CA LYS A 525 -42.39 -11.35 2.22
C LYS A 525 -43.79 -11.03 2.71
N GLU A 526 -44.82 -11.37 1.92
CA GLU A 526 -46.21 -11.01 2.22
C GLU A 526 -46.72 -11.55 3.56
N SER A 527 -46.31 -12.77 3.95
CA SER A 527 -46.79 -13.46 5.16
C SER A 527 -45.77 -13.49 6.31
N GLY A 528 -44.62 -12.82 6.15
CA GLY A 528 -43.55 -12.86 7.15
C GLY A 528 -42.20 -12.40 6.63
N ALA A 529 -41.13 -12.73 7.36
CA ALA A 529 -39.77 -12.44 6.95
C ALA A 529 -38.82 -13.61 7.25
N PHE A 530 -37.85 -13.83 6.37
CA PHE A 530 -36.69 -14.65 6.71
C PHE A 530 -35.72 -13.81 7.52
N VAL A 531 -35.30 -14.32 8.67
CA VAL A 531 -34.34 -13.66 9.57
C VAL A 531 -33.03 -14.43 9.53
N PHE A 532 -31.97 -13.77 9.07
CA PHE A 532 -30.60 -14.28 9.13
C PHE A 532 -29.88 -13.58 10.29
N LYS A 533 -29.61 -14.31 11.36
CA LYS A 533 -28.95 -13.81 12.56
C LYS A 533 -27.52 -14.33 12.64
N LEU A 534 -26.54 -13.44 12.66
CA LEU A 534 -25.16 -13.77 13.03
C LEU A 534 -24.94 -13.39 14.49
N THR A 535 -24.48 -14.35 15.29
CA THR A 535 -23.90 -14.12 16.62
C THR A 535 -22.44 -14.53 16.58
N SER A 536 -21.55 -13.59 16.81
CA SER A 536 -20.12 -13.82 16.75
C SER A 536 -19.43 -13.56 18.07
N ASN A 537 -18.82 -14.59 18.63
CA ASN A 537 -18.22 -14.56 19.97
C ASN A 537 -16.73 -14.19 19.92
N ASN A 538 -16.24 -13.68 21.05
CA ASN A 538 -14.84 -13.28 21.28
C ASN A 538 -14.32 -12.26 20.25
N VAL A 539 -15.15 -11.31 19.83
CA VAL A 539 -14.70 -10.22 18.97
C VAL A 539 -13.87 -9.22 19.79
N PRO A 540 -12.81 -8.61 19.23
CA PRO A 540 -11.97 -7.65 19.95
C PRO A 540 -12.65 -6.26 20.03
N TRP A 541 -13.88 -6.21 20.54
CA TRP A 541 -14.74 -5.02 20.52
C TRP A 541 -14.16 -3.82 21.28
N SER A 542 -13.30 -4.05 22.27
CA SER A 542 -12.64 -2.99 23.04
C SER A 542 -11.41 -2.42 22.32
N SER A 543 -10.98 -3.00 21.19
CA SER A 543 -9.81 -2.54 20.46
C SER A 543 -10.15 -1.27 19.65
N PRO A 544 -9.41 -0.15 19.80
CA PRO A 544 -9.71 1.14 19.17
C PRO A 544 -9.77 1.16 17.63
N GLY A 545 -9.31 0.10 16.97
CA GLY A 545 -9.36 -0.06 15.51
C GLY A 545 -10.27 -1.19 15.04
N TYR A 546 -11.06 -1.80 15.92
CA TYR A 546 -12.00 -2.84 15.53
C TYR A 546 -13.18 -2.24 14.77
N ASP A 547 -13.36 -2.71 13.55
CA ASP A 547 -14.46 -2.32 12.67
C ASP A 547 -15.36 -3.55 12.47
N PRO A 548 -16.55 -3.59 13.10
CA PRO A 548 -17.46 -4.72 13.02
C PRO A 548 -17.94 -5.05 11.60
N GLU A 549 -17.85 -4.10 10.65
CA GLU A 549 -18.21 -4.33 9.25
C GLU A 549 -17.08 -4.95 8.44
N LYS A 550 -15.86 -5.00 9.00
CA LYS A 550 -14.69 -5.69 8.42
C LYS A 550 -14.41 -7.04 9.08
N ASP A 551 -15.24 -7.46 10.04
CA ASP A 551 -15.12 -8.79 10.64
C ASP A 551 -15.34 -9.87 9.56
N SER A 552 -14.42 -10.83 9.47
CA SER A 552 -14.46 -11.86 8.43
C SER A 552 -15.76 -12.68 8.46
N ARG A 553 -16.33 -12.92 9.65
CA ARG A 553 -17.58 -13.68 9.82
C ARG A 553 -18.79 -12.87 9.35
N TYR A 554 -18.76 -11.56 9.55
CA TYR A 554 -19.77 -10.66 8.99
C TYR A 554 -19.69 -10.61 7.46
N LEU A 555 -18.48 -10.53 6.89
CA LEU A 555 -18.29 -10.58 5.44
C LEU A 555 -18.75 -11.92 4.84
N GLU A 556 -18.53 -13.03 5.54
CA GLU A 556 -19.05 -14.36 5.17
C GLU A 556 -20.58 -14.39 5.16
N LEU A 557 -21.25 -13.85 6.18
CA LEU A 557 -22.71 -13.71 6.18
C LEU A 557 -23.17 -12.93 4.94
N GLN A 558 -22.53 -11.80 4.61
CA GLN A 558 -22.87 -11.06 3.40
C GLN A 558 -22.67 -11.88 2.12
N GLY A 559 -21.64 -12.73 2.08
CA GLY A 559 -21.45 -13.72 1.02
C GLY A 559 -22.63 -14.68 0.89
N ILE A 560 -23.08 -15.27 1.99
CA ILE A 560 -24.25 -16.16 2.04
C ILE A 560 -25.51 -15.44 1.55
N LEU A 561 -25.78 -14.23 2.06
CA LEU A 561 -26.97 -13.45 1.72
C LEU A 561 -27.07 -13.11 0.21
N LYS A 562 -25.92 -12.91 -0.46
CA LYS A 562 -25.88 -12.67 -1.92
C LYS A 562 -26.34 -13.87 -2.74
N THR A 563 -26.31 -15.07 -2.18
CA THR A 563 -26.69 -16.32 -2.86
C THR A 563 -28.13 -16.76 -2.58
N VAL A 564 -28.84 -16.03 -1.72
CA VAL A 564 -30.23 -16.34 -1.36
C VAL A 564 -31.12 -16.23 -2.60
N LYS A 565 -31.83 -17.31 -2.91
CA LYS A 565 -32.87 -17.35 -3.95
C LYS A 565 -34.18 -17.81 -3.33
N ILE A 566 -35.26 -17.16 -3.76
CA ILE A 566 -36.63 -17.51 -3.38
C ILE A 566 -37.32 -18.06 -4.63
N VAL A 567 -37.67 -19.33 -4.58
CA VAL A 567 -38.46 -20.01 -5.60
C VAL A 567 -39.92 -19.81 -5.22
N GLN A 568 -40.65 -19.01 -6.01
CA GLN A 568 -42.08 -18.76 -5.83
C GLN A 568 -42.92 -19.97 -6.19
#